data_AF-A0ABD7KA84-F1
#
_entry.id   AF-A0ABD7KA84-F1
#
_cell.length_a   1.000
_cell.length_b   1.000
_cell.length_c   1.000
_cell.angle_alpha   90.00
_cell.angle_beta   90.00
_cell.angle_gamma   90.00
#
_symmetry.space_group_name_H-M   'P 1'
#
loop_
_entity.id
_entity.type
_entity.pdbx_description
1 polymer ?
#
loop_
_entity_poly.entity_id
_entity_poly.type
_entity_poly.pdbx_seq_one_letter_code
_entity_poly.pdbx_strand_id
1 'polypeptide(L)'
;MKRTAQKDLDFCSPEDLLAVRNDATPGVPIDAITTACERAMAVLYLLSGQFTGDASDRYADHIIAGVIWDVQGTIEQIRTLAAYGNATSTPDTRKRGDQ
;
A
#
# COMPACT_ATOMS: atom_id res chain seq x y z
N MET A 1 -11.88 2.19 38.88
CA MET A 1 -11.02 1.77 37.76
C MET A 1 -11.73 2.10 36.46
N LYS A 2 -11.26 3.09 35.70
CA LYS A 2 -11.85 3.46 34.41
C LYS A 2 -11.38 2.44 33.36
N ARG A 3 -12.31 1.71 32.75
CA ARG A 3 -12.03 0.86 31.59
C ARG A 3 -11.46 1.75 30.48
N THR A 4 -10.22 1.52 30.10
CA THR A 4 -9.64 2.08 28.88
C THR A 4 -10.50 1.59 27.72
N ALA A 5 -11.00 2.51 26.89
CA ALA A 5 -11.84 2.20 25.76
C ALA A 5 -11.14 1.14 24.90
N GLN A 6 -11.79 -0.01 24.77
CA GLN A 6 -11.47 -1.02 23.77
C GLN A 6 -11.54 -0.30 22.42
N LYS A 7 -10.41 -0.15 21.74
CA LYS A 7 -10.34 0.42 20.40
C LYS A 7 -11.20 -0.49 19.53
N ASP A 8 -12.37 0.00 19.13
CA ASP A 8 -13.24 -0.72 18.20
C ASP A 8 -12.37 -1.13 17.01
N LEU A 9 -12.47 -2.41 16.64
CA LEU A 9 -11.90 -2.91 15.40
C LEU A 9 -12.70 -2.20 14.31
N ASP A 10 -12.16 -1.06 13.87
CA ASP A 10 -12.75 -0.26 12.81
C ASP A 10 -12.91 -1.18 11.61
N PHE A 11 -14.16 -1.35 11.14
CA PHE A 11 -14.44 -2.08 9.92
C PHE A 11 -13.99 -1.21 8.75
N CYS A 12 -12.68 -1.05 8.63
CA CYS A 12 -12.06 -0.38 7.51
C CYS A 12 -12.43 -1.15 6.27
N SER A 13 -13.02 -0.45 5.32
CA SER A 13 -13.05 -0.95 3.95
C SER A 13 -11.61 -1.17 3.46
N PRO A 14 -11.38 -2.03 2.46
CA PRO A 14 -10.05 -2.19 1.88
C PRO A 14 -9.43 -0.84 1.50
N GLU A 15 -10.23 0.09 1.01
CA GLU A 15 -9.82 1.44 0.68
C GLU A 15 -9.41 2.27 1.91
N ASP A 16 -10.05 2.10 3.08
CA ASP A 16 -9.64 2.76 4.33
C ASP A 16 -8.30 2.23 4.87
N LEU A 17 -7.97 0.95 4.63
CA LEU A 17 -6.66 0.37 4.96
C LEU A 17 -5.54 0.88 4.04
N LEU A 18 -5.90 1.26 2.81
CA LEU A 18 -4.96 1.73 1.79
C LEU A 18 -4.83 3.27 1.79
N ALA A 19 -5.75 3.98 2.45
CA ALA A 19 -5.68 5.42 2.65
C ALA A 19 -4.54 5.81 3.59
N VAL A 20 -3.85 6.90 3.28
CA VAL A 20 -2.88 7.47 4.20
C VAL A 20 -3.64 8.05 5.39
N ARG A 21 -3.32 7.58 6.60
CA ARG A 21 -3.94 8.09 7.82
C ARG A 21 -3.71 9.59 7.95
N ASN A 22 -4.74 10.30 8.42
CA ASN A 22 -4.68 11.75 8.63
C ASN A 22 -3.62 12.18 9.66
N ASP A 23 -3.19 11.27 10.53
CA ASP A 23 -2.15 11.49 11.54
C ASP A 23 -0.77 10.98 11.14
N ALA A 24 -0.58 10.59 9.87
CA ALA A 24 0.73 10.20 9.35
C ALA A 24 1.71 11.38 9.46
N THR A 25 2.94 11.08 9.88
CA THR A 25 4.02 12.07 9.95
C THR A 25 4.35 12.59 8.53
N PRO A 26 4.41 13.91 8.31
CA PRO A 26 4.85 14.51 7.05
C PRO A 26 6.21 13.98 6.61
N GLY A 27 6.37 13.68 5.32
CA GLY A 27 7.57 13.07 4.78
C GLY A 27 7.27 11.96 3.78
N VAL A 28 8.30 11.51 3.06
CA VAL A 28 8.17 10.36 2.17
C VAL A 28 8.10 9.07 3.02
N PRO A 29 7.01 8.28 2.95
CA PRO A 29 6.85 7.07 3.75
C PRO A 29 7.62 5.89 3.12
N ILE A 30 8.96 5.97 3.12
CA ILE A 30 9.85 5.01 2.42
C ILE A 30 9.62 3.57 2.86
N ASP A 31 9.41 3.31 4.15
CA ASP A 31 9.17 1.96 4.65
C ASP A 31 7.87 1.36 4.11
N ALA A 32 6.81 2.17 4.02
CA ALA A 32 5.53 1.73 3.47
C ALA A 32 5.60 1.49 1.96
N ILE A 33 6.31 2.37 1.22
CA ILE A 33 6.55 2.19 -0.21
C ILE A 33 7.35 0.92 -0.45
N THR A 34 8.43 0.72 0.29
CA THR A 34 9.27 -0.49 0.19
C THR A 34 8.45 -1.74 0.49
N THR A 35 7.66 -1.73 1.55
CA THR A 35 6.78 -2.85 1.91
C THR A 35 5.77 -3.17 0.81
N ALA A 36 5.15 -2.15 0.21
CA ALA A 36 4.22 -2.34 -0.89
C ALA A 36 4.93 -2.93 -2.14
N CYS A 37 6.13 -2.46 -2.47
CA CYS A 37 6.95 -3.04 -3.54
C CYS A 37 7.26 -4.52 -3.28
N GLU A 38 7.72 -4.87 -2.07
CA GLU A 38 8.04 -6.25 -1.69
C GLU A 38 6.79 -7.16 -1.76
N ARG A 39 5.62 -6.66 -1.37
CA ARG A 39 4.36 -7.40 -1.49
C ARG A 39 4.01 -7.69 -2.96
N ALA A 40 4.07 -6.68 -3.83
CA ALA A 40 3.83 -6.87 -5.26
C ALA A 40 4.82 -7.87 -5.87
N MET A 41 6.10 -7.78 -5.49
CA MET A 41 7.13 -8.71 -5.94
C MET A 41 6.86 -10.14 -5.47
N ALA A 42 6.49 -10.34 -4.21
CA ALA A 42 6.16 -11.66 -3.68
C ALA A 42 5.00 -12.32 -4.44
N VAL A 43 3.96 -11.55 -4.78
CA VAL A 43 2.81 -12.02 -5.56
C VAL A 43 3.22 -12.37 -7.00
N LEU A 44 4.07 -11.56 -7.63
CA LEU A 44 4.61 -11.85 -8.96
C LEU A 44 5.53 -13.08 -8.95
N TYR A 45 6.34 -13.28 -7.90
CA TYR A 45 7.15 -14.48 -7.74
C TYR A 45 6.30 -15.73 -7.55
N LEU A 46 5.18 -15.64 -6.84
CA LEU A 46 4.23 -16.74 -6.76
C LEU A 46 3.66 -17.06 -8.16
N LEU A 47 3.25 -16.03 -8.91
CA LEU A 47 2.72 -16.21 -10.26
C LEU A 47 3.77 -16.75 -11.25
N SER A 48 5.06 -16.44 -11.08
CA SER A 48 6.09 -16.89 -12.02
C SER A 48 6.17 -18.41 -12.12
N GLY A 49 5.79 -19.13 -11.06
CA GLY A 49 5.64 -20.59 -11.05
C GLY A 49 4.72 -21.12 -12.17
N GLN A 50 3.73 -20.33 -12.60
CA GLN A 50 2.84 -20.62 -13.73
C GLN A 50 3.58 -20.79 -15.06
N PHE A 51 4.71 -20.09 -15.21
CA PHE A 51 5.47 -20.01 -16.46
C PHE A 51 6.78 -20.79 -16.41
N THR A 52 7.26 -21.13 -15.22
CA THR A 52 8.50 -21.89 -15.01
C THR A 52 8.27 -23.35 -14.60
N GLY A 53 7.05 -23.71 -14.19
CA GLY A 53 6.66 -25.07 -13.81
C GLY A 53 6.19 -25.95 -14.97
N ASP A 54 5.71 -27.16 -14.65
CA ASP A 54 5.17 -28.09 -15.64
C ASP A 54 3.84 -27.58 -16.21
N ALA A 55 3.63 -27.80 -17.51
CA ALA A 55 2.43 -27.31 -18.22
C ALA A 55 1.11 -27.90 -17.69
N SER A 56 1.16 -29.03 -16.97
CA SER A 56 0.01 -29.63 -16.30
C SER A 56 -0.46 -28.84 -15.06
N ASP A 57 0.41 -28.01 -14.49
CA ASP A 57 0.18 -27.35 -13.19
C ASP A 57 -0.33 -25.91 -13.37
N ARG A 58 -1.07 -25.66 -14.46
CA ARG A 58 -1.62 -24.35 -14.78
C ARG A 58 -2.58 -23.89 -13.67
N TYR A 59 -2.27 -22.76 -13.05
CA TYR A 59 -3.17 -22.05 -12.15
C TYR A 59 -4.49 -21.75 -12.84
N ALA A 60 -5.57 -21.86 -12.08
CA ALA A 60 -6.90 -21.54 -12.54
C ALA A 60 -7.01 -20.05 -12.91
N ASP A 61 -7.81 -19.72 -13.91
CA ASP A 61 -7.91 -18.35 -14.44
C ASP A 61 -8.32 -17.32 -13.37
N HIS A 62 -9.14 -17.71 -12.38
CA HIS A 62 -9.52 -16.84 -11.28
C HIS A 62 -8.35 -16.50 -10.34
N ILE A 63 -7.36 -17.39 -10.19
CA ILE A 63 -6.14 -17.12 -9.43
C ILE A 63 -5.27 -16.10 -10.18
N ILE A 64 -5.10 -16.29 -11.49
CA ILE A 64 -4.36 -15.35 -12.35
C ILE A 64 -5.02 -13.97 -12.32
N ALA A 65 -6.36 -13.92 -12.45
CA ALA A 65 -7.12 -12.68 -12.36
C ALA A 65 -6.96 -12.01 -10.98
N GLY A 66 -7.00 -12.80 -9.90
CA GLY A 66 -6.77 -12.30 -8.54
C GLY A 66 -5.38 -11.70 -8.34
N VAL A 67 -4.34 -12.35 -8.88
CA VAL A 67 -2.97 -11.81 -8.86
C VAL A 67 -2.88 -10.48 -9.60
N ILE A 68 -3.46 -10.39 -10.80
CA ILE A 68 -3.45 -9.15 -11.59
C ILE A 68 -4.12 -8.02 -10.80
N TRP A 69 -5.28 -8.30 -10.19
CA TRP A 69 -6.01 -7.34 -9.38
C TRP A 69 -5.21 -6.88 -8.15
N ASP A 70 -4.57 -7.80 -7.44
CA ASP A 70 -3.75 -7.49 -6.26
C ASP A 70 -2.54 -6.59 -6.61
N VAL A 71 -1.81 -6.94 -7.68
CA VAL A 71 -0.65 -6.16 -8.12
C VAL A 71 -1.08 -4.76 -8.58
N GLN A 72 -2.20 -4.65 -9.31
CA GLN A 72 -2.76 -3.36 -9.70
C GLN A 72 -3.13 -2.51 -8.48
N GLY A 73 -3.81 -3.09 -7.48
CA GLY A 73 -4.13 -2.39 -6.24
C GLY A 73 -2.89 -1.95 -5.46
N THR A 74 -1.85 -2.78 -5.43
CA THR A 74 -0.59 -2.45 -4.77
C THR A 74 0.16 -1.32 -5.48
N ILE A 75 0.12 -1.26 -6.82
CA ILE A 75 0.66 -0.13 -7.59
C ILE A 75 -0.06 1.18 -7.25
N GLU A 76 -1.39 1.17 -7.14
CA GLU A 76 -2.16 2.36 -6.75
C GLU A 76 -1.86 2.79 -5.31
N GLN A 77 -1.62 1.84 -4.40
CA GLN A 77 -1.16 2.16 -3.04
C GLN A 77 0.20 2.86 -3.07
N ILE A 78 1.17 2.36 -3.85
CA ILE A 78 2.50 2.98 -4.01
C ILE A 78 2.37 4.42 -4.54
N ARG A 79 1.51 4.64 -5.55
CA ARG A 79 1.24 5.98 -6.10
C ARG A 79 0.68 6.93 -5.05
N THR A 80 -0.26 6.46 -4.24
CA THR A 80 -0.87 7.24 -3.15
C THR A 80 0.17 7.64 -2.10
N LEU A 81 1.02 6.70 -1.69
CA LEU A 81 2.11 6.95 -0.74
C LEU A 81 3.14 7.94 -1.28
N ALA A 82 3.51 7.81 -2.56
CA ALA A 82 4.43 8.72 -3.22
C ALA A 82 3.84 10.15 -3.35
N ALA A 83 2.55 10.26 -3.70
CA ALA A 83 1.85 11.54 -3.79
C ALA A 83 1.77 12.24 -2.44
N TYR A 84 1.44 11.51 -1.37
CA TYR A 84 1.48 12.02 0.01
C TYR A 84 2.87 12.50 0.40
N GLY A 85 3.90 11.69 0.12
CA GLY A 85 5.28 12.06 0.38
C GLY A 85 5.67 13.36 -0.31
N ASN A 86 5.35 13.52 -1.59
CA ASN A 86 5.61 14.75 -2.34
C ASN A 86 4.85 15.97 -1.78
N ALA A 87 3.58 15.80 -1.43
CA ALA A 87 2.74 16.88 -0.89
C ALA A 87 3.20 17.37 0.50
N THR A 88 3.85 16.50 1.28
CA THR A 88 4.23 16.78 2.67
C THR A 88 5.73 17.03 2.89
N SER A 89 6.57 16.68 1.92
CA SER A 89 8.03 16.85 1.98
C SER A 89 8.53 18.19 1.41
N THR A 90 7.65 18.98 0.79
CA THR A 90 8.00 20.35 0.40
C THR A 90 7.96 21.25 1.65
N PRO A 91 9.02 22.03 1.96
CA PRO A 91 8.96 22.98 3.05
C PRO A 91 7.88 24.01 2.73
N ASP A 92 6.95 24.20 3.67
CA ASP A 92 5.90 25.20 3.58
C ASP A 92 6.55 26.59 3.44
N THR A 93 6.71 27.05 2.19
CA THR A 93 7.23 28.38 1.86
C THR A 93 6.35 29.50 2.42
N ARG A 94 5.18 29.17 3.00
CA ARG A 94 4.28 30.09 3.69
C ARG A 94 4.79 30.60 5.04
N LYS A 95 5.88 30.05 5.60
CA LYS A 95 6.51 30.59 6.83
C LYS A 95 7.67 31.57 6.62
N ARG A 96 7.95 31.99 5.38
CA ARG A 96 9.01 32.99 5.07
C ARG A 96 8.45 34.37 4.72
N GLY A 97 7.43 34.83 5.46
CA GLY A 97 6.71 36.08 5.18
C GLY A 97 6.51 37.06 6.35
N ASP A 98 6.89 36.71 7.59
CA ASP A 98 6.64 37.56 8.78
C ASP A 98 7.90 37.78 9.64
N GLN A 99 9.02 38.19 9.04
CA GLN A 99 10.17 38.76 9.78
C GLN A 99 10.79 39.92 9.00
#